data_AF-A0A358CZZ5-F1
#
_entry.id   AF-A0A358CZZ5-F1
#
_cell.length_a   1.000
_cell.length_b   1.000
_cell.length_c   1.000
_cell.angle_alpha   90.00
_cell.angle_beta   90.00
_cell.angle_gamma   90.00
#
_symmetry.space_group_name_H-M   'P 1'
#
loop_
_entity.id
_entity.type
_entity.pdbx_description
1 polymer ?
#
loop_
_entity_poly.entity_id
_entity_poly.type
_entity_poly.pdbx_seq_one_letter_code
_entity_poly.pdbx_strand_id
1 'polypeptide(L)'
;MTIHETLRIWLIEAADETIERAACDEIEQGAREFRDAIEIAAAVPYQSQVLPVLRNLDKVDGSARAEQFVEFAPDLRWVQSHRWDDGGEQRALCVLSEAFELPGLEVGIMYVDQGCAYPLHNHPPQELYLVVSGCARWRYGGSEHLVEMPPNSTLYNNPLDLHTVEAGDTPLVALYVLWGDEVRT
;
A
#
# COMPACT_ATOMS: atom_id res chain seq x y z
N MET A 1 21.08 -4.16 -10.30
CA MET A 1 19.62 -4.36 -10.29
C MET A 1 19.00 -3.00 -10.55
N THR A 2 18.06 -2.90 -11.48
CA THR A 2 17.29 -1.66 -11.72
C THR A 2 16.29 -1.44 -10.59
N ILE A 3 15.73 -0.23 -10.48
CA ILE A 3 14.67 0.05 -9.50
C ILE A 3 13.44 -0.84 -9.74
N HIS A 4 13.04 -1.06 -11.00
CA HIS A 4 11.93 -1.97 -11.35
C HIS A 4 12.20 -3.42 -10.96
N GLU A 5 13.43 -3.92 -11.11
CA GLU A 5 13.79 -5.28 -10.67
C GLU A 5 13.73 -5.41 -9.15
N THR A 6 14.28 -4.44 -8.42
CA THR A 6 14.25 -4.40 -6.95
C THR A 6 12.82 -4.35 -6.43
N LEU A 7 12.01 -3.45 -6.99
CA LEU A 7 10.61 -3.29 -6.63
C LEU A 7 9.79 -4.53 -6.96
N ARG A 8 9.99 -5.16 -8.14
CA ARG A 8 9.29 -6.40 -8.49
C ARG A 8 9.58 -7.52 -7.50
N ILE A 9 10.84 -7.72 -7.12
CA ILE A 9 11.20 -8.76 -6.13
C ILE A 9 10.52 -8.48 -4.80
N TRP A 10 10.61 -7.25 -4.30
CA TRP A 10 9.97 -6.85 -3.05
C TRP A 10 8.44 -7.07 -3.08
N LEU A 11 7.79 -6.77 -4.20
CA LEU A 11 6.35 -6.96 -4.40
C LEU A 11 5.95 -8.44 -4.50
N ILE A 12 6.72 -9.27 -5.20
CA ILE A 12 6.48 -10.72 -5.28
C ILE A 12 6.58 -11.33 -3.89
N GLU A 13 7.64 -11.01 -3.14
CA GLU A 13 7.81 -11.50 -1.77
C GLU A 13 6.66 -11.05 -0.86
N ALA A 14 6.14 -9.83 -1.05
CA ALA A 14 4.99 -9.32 -0.28
C ALA A 14 3.72 -10.11 -0.57
N ALA A 15 3.48 -10.41 -1.85
CA ALA A 15 2.33 -11.18 -2.27
C ALA A 15 2.43 -12.64 -1.79
N ASP A 16 3.59 -13.28 -1.92
CA ASP A 16 3.83 -14.65 -1.46
C ASP A 16 3.59 -14.77 0.07
N GLU A 17 4.15 -13.86 0.88
CA GLU A 17 3.91 -13.86 2.33
C GLU A 17 2.43 -13.62 2.69
N THR A 18 1.73 -12.78 1.92
CA THR A 18 0.31 -12.51 2.12
C THR A 18 -0.55 -13.74 1.82
N ILE A 19 -0.21 -14.48 0.75
CA ILE A 19 -0.87 -15.74 0.39
C ILE A 19 -0.67 -16.78 1.49
N GLU A 20 0.56 -16.95 1.99
CA GLU A 20 0.87 -17.92 3.04
C GLU A 20 0.13 -17.67 4.36
N ARG A 21 -0.22 -16.40 4.62
CA ARG A 21 -0.82 -15.94 5.88
C ARG A 21 -2.26 -15.46 5.74
N ALA A 22 -2.89 -15.72 4.60
CA ALA A 22 -4.23 -15.23 4.33
C ALA A 22 -5.22 -15.69 5.41
N ALA A 23 -5.90 -14.73 6.03
CA ALA A 23 -6.86 -15.00 7.10
C ALA A 23 -8.27 -15.34 6.58
N CYS A 24 -8.53 -15.03 5.31
CA CYS A 24 -9.77 -15.35 4.60
C CYS A 24 -9.51 -15.50 3.10
N ASP A 25 -10.48 -16.06 2.39
CA ASP A 25 -10.39 -16.39 0.97
C ASP A 25 -10.20 -15.13 0.10
N GLU A 26 -10.79 -14.00 0.50
CA GLU A 26 -10.68 -12.73 -0.25
C GLU A 26 -9.26 -12.15 -0.20
N ILE A 27 -8.58 -12.26 0.94
CA ILE A 27 -7.17 -11.88 1.07
C ILE A 27 -6.30 -12.77 0.19
N GLU A 28 -6.53 -14.09 0.21
CA GLU A 28 -5.80 -15.03 -0.63
C GLU A 28 -6.02 -14.73 -2.11
N GLN A 29 -7.28 -14.48 -2.51
CA GLN A 29 -7.64 -14.15 -3.88
C GLN A 29 -6.90 -12.89 -4.37
N GLY A 30 -7.06 -11.76 -3.68
CA GLY A 30 -6.44 -10.50 -4.08
C GLY A 30 -4.91 -10.60 -4.15
N ALA A 31 -4.30 -11.31 -3.19
CA ALA A 31 -2.87 -11.53 -3.19
C ALA A 31 -2.40 -12.43 -4.34
N ARG A 32 -3.14 -13.49 -4.69
CA ARG A 32 -2.82 -14.36 -5.84
C ARG A 32 -2.97 -13.64 -7.17
N GLU A 33 -4.06 -12.90 -7.35
CA GLU A 33 -4.27 -12.08 -8.56
C GLU A 33 -3.12 -11.08 -8.75
N PHE A 34 -2.72 -10.40 -7.67
CA PHE A 34 -1.58 -9.50 -7.72
C PHE A 34 -0.25 -10.21 -7.99
N ARG A 35 0.04 -11.30 -7.28
CA ARG A 35 1.26 -12.10 -7.44
C ARG A 35 1.41 -12.49 -8.92
N ASP A 36 0.40 -13.14 -9.48
CA ASP A 36 0.46 -13.66 -10.86
C ASP A 36 0.65 -12.54 -11.87
N ALA A 37 0.04 -11.37 -11.64
CA ALA A 37 0.21 -10.20 -12.49
C ALA A 37 1.63 -9.62 -12.41
N ILE A 38 2.17 -9.35 -11.20
CA ILE A 38 3.43 -8.62 -11.03
C ILE A 38 4.66 -9.41 -11.51
N GLU A 39 4.61 -10.74 -11.49
CA GLU A 39 5.69 -11.60 -11.98
C GLU A 39 6.02 -11.32 -13.44
N ILE A 40 4.99 -11.14 -14.28
CA ILE A 40 5.14 -10.98 -15.73
C ILE A 40 4.89 -9.56 -16.23
N ALA A 41 4.41 -8.65 -15.36
CA ALA A 41 4.05 -7.29 -15.74
C ALA A 41 5.22 -6.55 -16.41
N ALA A 42 4.92 -5.91 -17.54
CA ALA A 42 5.86 -5.05 -18.23
C ALA A 42 6.17 -3.81 -17.37
N ALA A 43 7.44 -3.44 -17.29
CA ALA A 43 7.87 -2.24 -16.57
C ALA A 43 7.51 -0.99 -17.37
N VAL A 44 6.87 -0.01 -16.72
CA VAL A 44 6.57 1.31 -17.27
C VAL A 44 7.63 2.30 -16.76
N PRO A 45 8.40 2.95 -17.64
CA PRO A 45 9.36 3.96 -17.21
C PRO A 45 8.67 5.16 -16.55
N TYR A 46 9.21 5.60 -15.42
CA TYR A 46 8.75 6.80 -14.73
C TYR A 46 9.94 7.65 -14.29
N GLN A 47 9.67 8.91 -13.96
CA GLN A 47 10.64 9.77 -13.28
C GLN A 47 10.37 9.71 -11.77
N SER A 48 11.43 9.52 -10.98
CA SER A 48 11.31 9.55 -9.52
C SER A 48 10.82 10.92 -9.04
N GLN A 49 10.04 10.89 -7.97
CA GLN A 49 9.46 12.09 -7.38
C GLN A 49 9.27 11.83 -5.89
N VAL A 50 9.89 12.65 -5.06
CA VAL A 50 9.73 12.61 -3.60
C VAL A 50 8.78 13.73 -3.18
N LEU A 51 7.94 13.44 -2.18
CA LEU A 51 7.05 14.41 -1.54
C LEU A 51 7.47 14.69 -0.09
N PRO A 52 7.10 15.85 0.50
CA PRO A 52 7.51 16.25 1.85
C PRO A 52 7.18 15.25 2.94
N VAL A 53 6.14 14.43 2.76
CA VAL A 53 5.73 13.38 3.70
C VAL A 53 6.86 12.41 4.05
N LEU A 54 7.80 12.15 3.13
CA LEU A 54 8.91 11.22 3.36
C LEU A 54 10.03 11.77 4.25
N ARG A 55 9.88 12.97 4.83
CA ARG A 55 10.85 13.56 5.76
C ARG A 55 11.16 12.71 7.00
N ASN A 56 10.26 11.80 7.37
CA ASN A 56 10.41 10.87 8.49
C ASN A 56 10.66 9.42 7.99
N LEU A 57 11.17 9.24 6.78
CA LEU A 57 11.47 7.90 6.24
C LEU A 57 12.46 7.13 7.12
N ASP A 58 13.35 7.82 7.83
CA ASP A 58 14.29 7.24 8.82
C ASP A 58 13.60 6.63 10.05
N LYS A 59 12.31 6.92 10.26
CA LYS A 59 11.50 6.39 11.37
C LYS A 59 10.58 5.24 10.96
N VAL A 60 10.60 4.84 9.69
CA VAL A 60 9.94 3.62 9.23
C VAL A 60 10.62 2.44 9.90
N ASP A 61 9.83 1.62 10.60
CA ASP A 61 10.31 0.53 11.46
C ASP A 61 9.50 -0.77 11.29
N GLY A 62 9.85 -1.79 12.07
CA GLY A 62 8.95 -2.93 12.32
C GLY A 62 9.25 -4.22 11.55
N SER A 63 9.84 -4.19 10.36
CA SER A 63 10.14 -5.42 9.60
C SER A 63 11.34 -5.30 8.67
N ALA A 64 11.95 -6.43 8.29
CA ALA A 64 12.99 -6.47 7.26
C ALA A 64 12.49 -5.92 5.91
N ARG A 65 11.20 -6.12 5.60
CA ARG A 65 10.53 -5.55 4.44
C ARG A 65 10.47 -4.03 4.50
N ALA A 66 10.26 -3.47 5.69
CA ALA A 66 10.29 -2.03 5.93
C ALA A 66 11.70 -1.45 5.74
N GLU A 67 12.73 -2.13 6.23
CA GLU A 67 14.13 -1.74 6.01
C GLU A 67 14.48 -1.70 4.52
N GLN A 68 14.12 -2.74 3.76
CA GLN A 68 14.29 -2.76 2.29
C GLN A 68 13.52 -1.63 1.62
N PHE A 69 12.28 -1.37 2.04
CA PHE A 69 11.45 -0.29 1.51
C PHE A 69 12.13 1.07 1.67
N VAL A 70 12.74 1.36 2.83
CA VAL A 70 13.45 2.62 3.08
C VAL A 70 14.57 2.86 2.06
N GLU A 71 15.27 1.80 1.62
CA GLU A 71 16.38 1.93 0.68
C GLU A 71 15.94 2.44 -0.70
N PHE A 72 14.78 1.99 -1.20
CA PHE A 72 14.33 2.32 -2.56
C PHE A 72 13.19 3.34 -2.62
N ALA A 73 12.54 3.66 -1.50
CA ALA A 73 11.42 4.61 -1.47
C ALA A 73 11.73 5.97 -2.13
N PRO A 74 12.92 6.57 -1.98
CA PRO A 74 13.25 7.85 -2.64
C PRO A 74 13.33 7.78 -4.17
N ASP A 75 13.54 6.58 -4.73
CA ASP A 75 13.64 6.36 -6.17
C ASP A 75 12.27 6.12 -6.82
N LEU A 76 11.21 5.98 -6.04
CA LEU A 76 9.85 5.81 -6.54
C LEU A 76 9.23 7.16 -6.98
N ARG A 77 8.08 7.07 -7.65
CA ARG A 77 7.24 8.21 -7.98
C ARG A 77 6.12 8.36 -6.95
N TRP A 78 6.29 9.30 -6.04
CA TRP A 78 5.27 9.66 -5.05
C TRP A 78 4.37 10.76 -5.56
N VAL A 79 3.07 10.56 -5.37
CA VAL A 79 2.01 11.51 -5.73
C VAL A 79 1.13 11.79 -4.52
N GLN A 80 0.55 12.98 -4.50
CA GLN A 80 -0.44 13.34 -3.49
C GLN A 80 -1.68 12.45 -3.66
N SER A 81 -2.30 12.06 -2.56
CA SER A 81 -3.59 11.37 -2.64
C SER A 81 -4.64 12.26 -3.29
N HIS A 82 -5.37 11.72 -4.26
CA HIS A 82 -6.52 12.39 -4.87
C HIS A 82 -7.68 12.65 -3.88
N ARG A 83 -7.63 12.06 -2.68
CA ARG A 83 -8.67 12.19 -1.65
C ARG A 83 -8.44 13.37 -0.72
N TRP A 84 -7.25 13.99 -0.76
CA TRP A 84 -6.93 15.08 0.14
C TRP A 84 -5.90 16.03 -0.47
N ASP A 85 -6.16 17.33 -0.36
CA ASP A 85 -5.25 18.36 -0.83
C ASP A 85 -4.41 18.95 0.31
N ASP A 86 -3.24 18.35 0.54
CA ASP A 86 -2.24 18.82 1.51
C ASP A 86 -0.85 19.02 0.89
N GLY A 87 -0.73 19.04 -0.44
CA GLY A 87 0.57 19.15 -1.11
C GLY A 87 1.49 17.93 -0.95
N GLY A 88 1.00 16.80 -0.44
CA GLY A 88 1.83 15.64 -0.10
C GLY A 88 2.62 15.86 1.19
N GLU A 89 2.09 16.68 2.10
CA GLU A 89 2.71 16.96 3.40
C GLU A 89 2.52 15.82 4.39
N GLN A 90 1.33 15.24 4.52
CA GLN A 90 1.03 14.27 5.58
C GLN A 90 0.82 12.84 5.06
N ARG A 91 0.54 12.71 3.77
CA ARG A 91 0.26 11.43 3.13
C ARG A 91 0.61 11.48 1.65
N ALA A 92 1.08 10.36 1.14
CA ALA A 92 1.32 10.20 -0.29
C ALA A 92 1.03 8.75 -0.70
N LEU A 93 0.82 8.59 -2.00
CA LEU A 93 0.70 7.29 -2.65
C LEU A 93 1.85 7.14 -3.63
N CYS A 94 2.35 5.92 -3.77
CA CYS A 94 3.08 5.50 -4.95
C CYS A 94 2.16 4.54 -5.73
N VAL A 95 1.60 5.00 -6.85
CA VAL A 95 0.67 4.21 -7.66
C VAL A 95 1.48 3.27 -8.55
N LEU A 96 1.60 2.00 -8.14
CA LEU A 96 2.47 1.03 -8.78
C LEU A 96 1.93 0.53 -10.13
N SER A 97 0.64 0.68 -10.39
CA SER A 97 0.08 0.52 -11.75
C SER A 97 0.55 1.59 -12.74
N GLU A 98 1.24 2.66 -12.28
CA GLU A 98 1.99 3.58 -13.17
C GLU A 98 3.45 3.16 -13.39
N ALA A 99 3.94 2.16 -12.64
CA ALA A 99 5.30 1.61 -12.76
C ALA A 99 5.33 0.22 -13.43
N PHE A 100 4.19 -0.49 -13.43
CA PHE A 100 4.00 -1.79 -14.06
C PHE A 100 2.64 -1.84 -14.75
N GLU A 101 2.56 -2.45 -15.92
CA GLU A 101 1.28 -2.70 -16.60
C GLU A 101 0.51 -3.81 -15.86
N LEU A 102 -0.46 -3.40 -15.02
CA LEU A 102 -1.27 -4.27 -14.17
C LEU A 102 -2.76 -4.18 -14.54
N PRO A 103 -3.18 -4.67 -15.72
CA PRO A 103 -4.55 -4.52 -16.18
C PRO A 103 -5.54 -5.21 -15.23
N GLY A 104 -6.59 -4.47 -14.82
CA GLY A 104 -7.61 -4.95 -13.90
C GLY A 104 -7.23 -4.88 -12.42
N LEU A 105 -6.04 -4.35 -12.09
CA LEU A 105 -5.59 -4.12 -10.72
C LEU A 105 -5.15 -2.67 -10.53
N GLU A 106 -5.51 -2.07 -9.39
CA GLU A 106 -4.88 -0.84 -8.92
C GLU A 106 -4.05 -1.21 -7.70
N VAL A 107 -2.73 -1.09 -7.82
CA VAL A 107 -1.78 -1.47 -6.78
C VAL A 107 -0.96 -0.25 -6.42
N GLY A 108 -0.65 -0.09 -5.15
CA GLY A 108 0.24 0.98 -4.74
C GLY A 108 0.72 0.89 -3.31
N ILE A 109 1.60 1.81 -2.94
CA ILE A 109 2.11 1.95 -1.59
C ILE A 109 1.53 3.24 -1.00
N MET A 110 0.86 3.13 0.14
CA MET A 110 0.41 4.25 0.92
C MET A 110 1.43 4.57 2.02
N TYR A 111 1.79 5.84 2.13
CA TYR A 111 2.57 6.38 3.24
C TYR A 111 1.75 7.42 3.98
N VAL A 112 1.62 7.28 5.30
CA VAL A 112 0.98 8.25 6.18
C VAL A 112 1.98 8.62 7.27
N ASP A 113 2.33 9.90 7.38
CA ASP A 113 3.31 10.38 8.35
C ASP A 113 2.83 10.14 9.78
N GLN A 114 3.77 10.08 10.72
CA GLN A 114 3.48 9.85 12.14
C GLN A 114 2.43 10.85 12.67
N GLY A 115 1.47 10.36 13.46
CA GLY A 115 0.38 11.15 14.01
C GLY A 115 -0.60 11.74 12.97
N CYS A 116 -0.49 11.36 11.70
CA CYS A 116 -1.42 11.76 10.64
C CYS A 116 -2.43 10.65 10.32
N ALA A 117 -3.47 11.01 9.57
CA ALA A 117 -4.50 10.07 9.14
C ALA A 117 -4.69 10.07 7.62
N TYR A 118 -5.14 8.94 7.09
CA TYR A 118 -5.73 8.86 5.77
C TYR A 118 -7.25 9.02 5.87
N PRO A 119 -7.90 9.91 5.10
CA PRO A 119 -9.31 10.24 5.30
C PRO A 119 -10.25 9.05 5.26
N LEU A 120 -11.39 9.14 5.97
CA LEU A 120 -12.47 8.17 5.85
C LEU A 120 -13.04 8.18 4.43
N HIS A 121 -13.07 7.02 3.80
CA HIS A 121 -13.54 6.87 2.42
C HIS A 121 -14.03 5.45 2.15
N ASN A 122 -14.53 5.25 0.94
CA ASN A 122 -14.83 3.94 0.37
C ASN A 122 -14.66 4.02 -1.15
N HIS A 123 -14.76 2.87 -1.81
CA HIS A 123 -14.82 2.74 -3.26
C HIS A 123 -15.40 1.38 -3.66
N PRO A 124 -15.83 1.22 -4.92
CA PRO A 124 -16.41 -0.04 -5.41
C PRO A 124 -15.47 -1.26 -5.43
N PRO A 125 -14.17 -1.15 -5.79
CA PRO A 125 -13.30 -2.32 -5.81
C PRO A 125 -13.15 -2.97 -4.43
N GLN A 126 -12.90 -4.27 -4.44
CA GLN A 126 -12.37 -5.00 -3.29
C GLN A 126 -10.98 -4.48 -2.95
N GLU A 127 -10.58 -4.52 -1.69
CA GLU A 127 -9.29 -4.00 -1.28
C GLU A 127 -8.62 -4.83 -0.18
N LEU A 128 -7.33 -5.08 -0.41
CA LEU A 128 -6.41 -5.76 0.46
C LEU A 128 -5.31 -4.78 0.85
N TYR A 129 -5.03 -4.67 2.14
CA TYR A 129 -3.81 -4.04 2.65
C TYR A 129 -2.86 -5.08 3.25
N LEU A 130 -1.57 -4.90 2.99
CA LEU A 130 -0.48 -5.45 3.81
C LEU A 130 0.21 -4.30 4.54
N VAL A 131 0.19 -4.32 5.86
CA VAL A 131 0.91 -3.34 6.70
C VAL A 131 2.40 -3.69 6.67
N VAL A 132 3.22 -2.83 6.08
CA VAL A 132 4.68 -3.02 5.95
C VAL A 132 5.42 -2.50 7.18
N SER A 133 5.01 -1.33 7.67
CA SER A 133 5.67 -0.58 8.74
C SER A 133 4.68 0.26 9.52
N GLY A 134 5.02 0.57 10.77
CA GLY A 134 4.22 1.37 11.67
C GLY A 134 3.08 0.59 12.30
N CYS A 135 2.91 0.77 13.61
CA CYS A 135 1.66 0.38 14.27
C CYS A 135 0.63 1.50 14.03
N ALA A 136 -0.55 1.14 13.56
CA ALA A 136 -1.58 2.12 13.20
C ALA A 136 -2.97 1.65 13.60
N ARG A 137 -3.89 2.59 13.77
CA ARG A 137 -5.28 2.30 14.10
C ARG A 137 -6.11 2.33 12.81
N TRP A 138 -6.74 1.21 12.50
CA TRP A 138 -7.47 0.98 11.26
C TRP A 138 -8.96 0.79 11.51
N ARG A 139 -9.78 1.43 10.70
CA ARG A 139 -11.19 1.08 10.52
C ARG A 139 -11.27 0.33 9.19
N TYR A 140 -11.66 -0.94 9.22
CA TYR A 140 -11.65 -1.81 8.05
C TYR A 140 -12.71 -2.92 8.16
N GLY A 141 -12.99 -3.63 7.07
CA GLY A 141 -13.84 -4.84 7.05
C GLY A 141 -15.26 -4.61 7.56
N GLY A 142 -15.83 -3.43 7.28
CA GLY A 142 -17.17 -3.05 7.74
C GLY A 142 -17.26 -2.61 9.20
N SER A 143 -16.15 -2.61 9.96
CA SER A 143 -16.13 -2.12 11.34
C SER A 143 -16.44 -0.63 11.41
N GLU A 144 -17.13 -0.21 12.48
CA GLU A 144 -17.27 1.21 12.85
C GLU A 144 -16.18 1.70 13.81
N HIS A 145 -15.36 0.79 14.33
CA HIS A 145 -14.33 1.08 15.31
C HIS A 145 -12.92 0.98 14.72
N LEU A 146 -12.04 1.83 15.22
CA LEU A 146 -10.61 1.80 14.97
C LEU A 146 -9.95 0.73 15.85
N VAL A 147 -9.21 -0.19 15.23
CA VAL A 147 -8.45 -1.26 15.88
C VAL A 147 -6.97 -1.09 15.58
N GLU A 148 -6.12 -1.27 16.59
CA GLU A 148 -4.67 -1.18 16.42
C GLU A 148 -4.14 -2.43 15.71
N MET A 149 -3.38 -2.23 14.62
CA MET A 149 -2.80 -3.28 13.80
C MET A 149 -1.28 -3.09 13.67
N PRO A 150 -0.47 -4.11 14.00
CA PRO A 150 0.98 -4.04 13.87
C PRO A 150 1.45 -4.29 12.42
N PRO A 151 2.74 -4.05 12.13
CA PRO A 151 3.38 -4.53 10.90
C PRO A 151 3.17 -6.02 10.64
N ASN A 152 3.15 -6.39 9.36
CA ASN A 152 2.82 -7.72 8.81
C ASN A 152 1.36 -8.16 8.99
N SER A 153 0.46 -7.26 9.43
CA SER A 153 -0.98 -7.52 9.40
C SER A 153 -1.52 -7.40 7.98
N THR A 154 -2.54 -8.21 7.68
CA THR A 154 -3.32 -8.12 6.45
C THR A 154 -4.75 -7.69 6.76
N LEU A 155 -5.30 -6.79 5.96
CA LEU A 155 -6.63 -6.23 6.15
C LEU A 155 -7.42 -6.37 4.86
N TYR A 156 -8.71 -6.62 4.98
CA TYR A 156 -9.62 -6.70 3.84
C TYR A 156 -10.81 -5.76 4.04
N ASN A 157 -11.17 -5.04 2.98
CA ASN A 157 -12.38 -4.23 2.88
C ASN A 157 -13.27 -4.80 1.78
N ASN A 158 -14.54 -5.05 2.12
CA ASN A 158 -15.53 -5.36 1.10
C ASN A 158 -15.78 -4.12 0.23
N PRO A 159 -16.33 -4.30 -0.98
CA PRO A 159 -16.83 -3.20 -1.78
C PRO A 159 -17.69 -2.24 -0.96
N LEU A 160 -17.36 -0.95 -1.05
CA LEU A 160 -18.06 0.15 -0.39
C LEU A 160 -17.96 0.20 1.15
N ASP A 161 -17.19 -0.67 1.80
CA ASP A 161 -16.91 -0.55 3.23
C ASP A 161 -16.21 0.79 3.52
N LEU A 162 -16.70 1.52 4.53
CA LEU A 162 -16.03 2.74 4.99
C LEU A 162 -14.77 2.39 5.79
N HIS A 163 -13.63 2.89 5.33
CA HIS A 163 -12.33 2.61 5.94
C HIS A 163 -11.44 3.86 6.03
N THR A 164 -10.53 3.83 7.00
CA THR A 164 -9.57 4.90 7.31
C THR A 164 -8.43 4.32 8.14
N VAL A 165 -7.33 5.06 8.24
CA VAL A 165 -6.21 4.72 9.10
C VAL A 165 -5.62 5.97 9.78
N GLU A 166 -5.22 5.81 11.03
CA GLU A 166 -4.47 6.78 11.83
C GLU A 166 -3.09 6.18 12.13
N ALA A 167 -2.02 6.78 11.60
CA ALA A 167 -0.65 6.39 11.91
C ALA A 167 -0.33 6.71 13.38
N GLY A 168 0.42 5.83 14.03
CA GLY A 168 0.86 6.00 15.42
C GLY A 168 2.08 6.91 15.54
N ASP A 169 3.00 6.51 16.42
CA ASP A 169 4.22 7.28 16.72
C ASP A 169 5.26 7.22 15.59
N THR A 170 5.19 6.21 14.72
CA THR A 170 6.00 6.06 13.51
C THR A 170 5.13 6.17 12.26
N PRO A 171 5.71 6.53 11.09
CA PRO A 171 4.97 6.54 9.84
C PRO A 171 4.41 5.17 9.50
N LEU A 172 3.19 5.15 8.97
CA LEU A 172 2.59 3.96 8.40
C LEU A 172 3.04 3.79 6.96
N VAL A 173 3.45 2.57 6.60
CA VAL A 173 3.62 2.12 5.22
C VAL A 173 2.72 0.91 4.99
N ALA A 174 1.89 0.95 3.96
CA ALA A 174 1.04 -0.16 3.58
C ALA A 174 1.02 -0.36 2.06
N LEU A 175 1.13 -1.61 1.61
CA LEU A 175 0.83 -2.00 0.24
C LEU A 175 -0.68 -2.19 0.13
N TYR A 176 -1.30 -1.63 -0.90
CA TYR A 176 -2.70 -1.84 -1.23
C TYR A 176 -2.84 -2.53 -2.58
N VAL A 177 -3.84 -3.40 -2.69
CA VAL A 177 -4.25 -4.07 -3.93
C VAL A 177 -5.76 -3.91 -4.05
N LEU A 178 -6.21 -3.31 -5.14
CA LEU A 178 -7.62 -3.20 -5.51
C LEU A 178 -7.91 -4.06 -6.74
N TRP A 179 -9.00 -4.81 -6.70
CA TRP A 179 -9.44 -5.67 -7.80
C TRP A 179 -10.97 -5.72 -7.89
N GLY A 180 -11.48 -6.22 -9.02
CA GLY A 180 -12.91 -6.33 -9.29
C GLY A 180 -13.50 -5.11 -10.02
N ASP A 181 -14.74 -4.75 -9.68
CA ASP A 181 -15.52 -3.76 -10.41
C ASP A 181 -14.97 -2.33 -10.24
N GLU A 182 -14.97 -1.57 -11.34
CA GLU A 182 -14.59 -0.14 -11.39
C GLU A 182 -13.16 0.19 -10.91
N VAL A 183 -12.24 -0.78 -10.97
CA VAL A 183 -10.81 -0.53 -10.82
C VAL A 183 -10.36 0.50 -11.85
N ARG A 184 -9.59 1.49 -11.40
CA ARG A 184 -9.05 2.52 -12.29
C ARG A 184 -7.86 1.92 -13.05
N THR A 185 -8.02 1.76 -14.36
CA THR A 185 -6.99 1.31 -15.29
C THR A 185 -6.37 2.49 -16.03
#